data_AF-A0A1M5UZM3-F1
#
_entry.id   AF-A0A1M5UZM3-F1
#
_cell.length_a   1.000
_cell.length_b   1.000
_cell.length_c   1.000
_cell.angle_alpha   90.00
_cell.angle_beta   90.00
_cell.angle_gamma   90.00
#
_symmetry.space_group_name_H-M   'P 1'
#
loop_
_entity.id
_entity.type
_entity.pdbx_description
1 polymer ?
#
loop_
_entity_poly.entity_id
_entity_poly.type
_entity_poly.pdbx_seq_one_letter_code
_entity_poly.pdbx_strand_id
1 'polypeptide(L)' 'MAVLIVILIYSLAGFIEIFPMIKKKQKKRLILYSIFFIISFLISILLSIGIEIPSPAVFIKKIVVLLKK' A
#
# COMPACT_ATOMS: atom_id res chain seq x y z
N MET A 1 13.85 -13.69 -4.13
CA MET A 1 14.29 -13.37 -2.76
C MET A 1 13.58 -12.15 -2.17
N ALA A 2 13.40 -11.05 -2.93
CA ALA A 2 12.72 -9.84 -2.45
C ALA A 2 11.25 -10.05 -2.00
N VAL A 3 10.48 -10.90 -2.68
CA VAL A 3 9.06 -11.17 -2.36
C VAL A 3 8.89 -11.71 -0.92
N LEU A 4 9.75 -12.64 -0.48
CA LEU A 4 9.68 -13.20 0.86
C LEU A 4 9.91 -12.14 1.94
N ILE A 5 10.83 -11.21 1.69
CA ILE A 5 11.11 -10.07 2.58
C ILE A 5 9.88 -9.17 2.68
N VAL A 6 9.24 -8.85 1.55
CA VAL A 6 8.01 -8.05 1.51
C VAL A 6 6.90 -8.73 2.32
N ILE A 7 6.67 -10.04 2.12
CA ILE A 7 5.67 -10.80 2.88
C ILE A 7 5.97 -10.77 4.38
N LEU A 8 7.23 -10.94 4.77
CA LEU A 8 7.63 -10.95 6.18
C LEU A 8 7.40 -9.59 6.85
N ILE A 9 7.82 -8.51 6.19
CA ILE A 9 7.67 -7.13 6.68
C ILE A 9 6.19 -6.78 6.85
N TYR A 10 5.38 -7.04 5.83
CA TYR A 10 3.94 -6.74 5.92
C TYR A 10 3.26 -7.65 6.95
N SER A 11 3.65 -8.91 7.08
CA SER A 11 3.08 -9.79 8.12
C SER A 11 3.37 -9.27 9.53
N LEU A 12 4.59 -8.79 9.79
CA LEU A 12 4.96 -8.14 11.06
C LEU A 12 4.19 -6.84 11.29
N ALA A 13 4.13 -5.95 10.29
CA ALA A 13 3.40 -4.69 10.37
C ALA A 13 1.90 -4.92 10.62
N GLY A 14 1.29 -5.86 9.89
CA GLY A 14 -0.08 -6.29 10.08
C GLY A 14 -0.32 -6.82 11.49
N PHE A 15 0.58 -7.64 12.03
CA PHE A 15 0.46 -8.14 13.40
C PHE A 15 0.56 -7.02 14.44
N ILE A 16 1.50 -6.08 14.28
CA ILE A 16 1.70 -4.98 15.24
C ILE A 16 0.53 -3.99 15.21
N GLU A 17 -0.04 -3.70 14.04
CA GLU A 17 -1.05 -2.65 13.89
C GLU A 17 -2.48 -3.18 13.89
N ILE A 18 -2.77 -4.25 13.13
CA ILE A 18 -4.14 -4.76 12.94
C ILE A 18 -4.62 -5.50 14.20
N PHE A 19 -3.75 -6.29 14.85
CA PHE A 19 -4.11 -7.06 16.05
C PHE A 19 -4.64 -6.19 17.21
N PRO A 20 -3.98 -5.10 17.64
CA PRO A 20 -4.53 -4.24 18.68
C PRO A 20 -5.80 -3.50 18.24
N MET A 21 -5.95 -3.18 16.94
CA MET A 21 -7.16 -2.54 16.43
C MET A 21 -8.38 -3.46 16.46
N ILE A 22 -8.18 -4.76 16.21
CA ILE A 22 -9.21 -5.80 16.40
C ILE A 22 -9.59 -5.89 17.87
N LYS A 23 -8.60 -5.97 18.78
CA LYS A 23 -8.85 -6.03 20.24
C LYS A 23 -9.61 -4.80 20.75
N LYS A 24 -9.29 -3.61 20.26
CA LYS A 24 -9.94 -2.35 20.63
C LYS A 24 -11.30 -2.12 19.92
N LYS A 25 -11.79 -3.09 19.13
CA LYS A 25 -13.06 -3.02 18.37
C LYS A 25 -13.19 -1.76 17.50
N GLN A 26 -12.07 -1.19 17.02
CA GLN A 26 -12.05 0.04 16.21
C GLN A 26 -12.44 -0.23 14.75
N LYS A 27 -13.67 -0.73 14.52
CA LYS A 27 -14.12 -1.27 13.20
C LYS A 27 -13.91 -0.30 12.03
N LYS A 28 -14.28 0.98 12.18
CA LYS A 28 -14.11 1.99 11.11
C LYS A 28 -12.63 2.19 10.75
N ARG A 29 -11.77 2.32 11.77
CA ARG A 29 -10.33 2.51 11.57
C ARG A 29 -9.68 1.25 11.01
N LEU A 30 -10.11 0.08 11.47
CA LEU A 30 -9.66 -1.22 10.99
C LEU A 30 -9.96 -1.40 9.50
N ILE A 31 -11.19 -1.11 9.07
CA ILE A 31 -11.56 -1.20 7.65
C ILE A 31 -10.71 -0.25 6.81
N LEU A 32 -10.60 1.02 7.22
CA LEU A 32 -9.83 2.01 6.48
C LEU A 32 -8.35 1.59 6.36
N TYR A 33 -7.73 1.23 7.49
CA TYR A 33 -6.34 0.80 7.52
C TYR A 33 -6.12 -0.45 6.67
N SER A 34 -6.96 -1.48 6.83
CA SER A 34 -6.84 -2.73 6.08
C SER A 34 -6.95 -2.52 4.57
N ILE A 35 -7.82 -1.61 4.10
CA ILE A 35 -7.92 -1.30 2.66
C ILE A 35 -6.59 -0.74 2.15
N PHE A 36 -6.04 0.30 2.79
CA PHE A 36 -4.76 0.89 2.38
C PHE A 36 -3.61 -0.09 2.52
N PHE A 37 -3.63 -0.90 3.59
CA PHE A 37 -2.62 -1.92 3.84
C PHE A 37 -2.59 -2.98 2.74
N ILE A 38 -3.75 -3.51 2.33
CA ILE A 38 -3.87 -4.49 1.25
C ILE A 38 -3.40 -3.87 -0.08
N ILE A 39 -3.84 -2.65 -0.40
CA ILE A 39 -3.42 -1.95 -1.63
C ILE A 39 -1.89 -1.78 -1.66
N SER A 40 -1.30 -1.32 -0.55
CA SER A 40 0.14 -1.13 -0.40
C SER A 40 0.89 -2.46 -0.52
N PHE A 41 0.38 -3.53 0.10
CA PHE A 41 0.96 -4.86 0.02
C PHE A 41 0.97 -5.40 -1.40
N LEU A 42 -0.14 -5.27 -2.14
CA LEU A 42 -0.24 -5.69 -3.52
C LEU A 42 0.73 -4.92 -4.41
N ILE A 43 0.79 -3.58 -4.27
CA ILE A 43 1.76 -2.74 -4.99
C ILE A 43 3.19 -3.20 -4.70
N SER A 44 3.53 -3.43 -3.44
CA SER A 44 4.86 -3.90 -3.04
C SER A 44 5.20 -5.28 -3.61
N ILE A 45 4.23 -6.20 -3.67
CA ILE A 45 4.42 -7.50 -4.34
C ILE A 45 4.70 -7.30 -5.82
N LEU A 46 3.86 -6.53 -6.52
CA LEU A 46 4.01 -6.26 -7.96
C LEU A 46 5.41 -5.66 -8.26
N LEU A 47 5.84 -4.68 -7.47
CA LEU A 47 7.17 -4.09 -7.59
C LEU A 47 8.29 -5.11 -7.31
N SER A 48 8.10 -6.00 -6.33
CA SER A 48 9.10 -7.00 -5.96
C SER A 48 9.29 -8.12 -6.99
N ILE A 49 8.30 -8.34 -7.86
CA ILE A 49 8.39 -9.26 -9.01
C ILE A 49 8.80 -8.54 -10.30
N GLY A 50 9.17 -7.25 -10.22
CA GLY A 50 9.69 -6.46 -11.34
C GLY A 50 8.61 -5.87 -12.24
N ILE A 51 7.34 -5.82 -11.82
CA ILE A 51 6.30 -5.12 -12.57
C ILE A 51 6.50 -3.62 -12.37
N GLU A 52 6.79 -2.92 -13.47
CA GLU A 52 6.89 -1.48 -13.49
C GLU A 52 5.51 -0.85 -13.39
N ILE A 53 5.19 -0.30 -12.22
CA ILE A 53 3.97 0.48 -12.03
C ILE A 53 4.26 1.91 -12.51
N PRO A 54 3.49 2.43 -13.49
CA PRO A 54 3.72 3.77 -14.00
C PRO A 54 3.60 4.79 -12.88
N SER A 55 4.64 5.60 -12.72
CA SER A 55 4.70 6.58 -11.64
C SER A 55 3.49 7.54 -11.71
N PRO A 56 2.75 7.75 -10.61
CA PRO A 56 1.68 8.74 -10.53
C PRO A 56 2.16 10.15 -10.92
N ALA A 57 3.46 10.44 -10.77
CA ALA A 57 4.05 11.71 -11.18
C ALA A 57 3.87 12.00 -12.68
N VAL A 58 3.82 10.97 -13.53
CA VAL A 58 3.56 11.13 -14.97
C VAL A 58 2.14 11.66 -15.19
N PHE A 59 1.17 11.14 -14.43
CA PHE A 59 -0.23 11.58 -14.51
C PHE A 59 -0.39 13.01 -13.96
N ILE A 60 0.21 13.30 -12.81
CA ILE A 60 0.19 14.64 -12.21
C ILE A 60 0.84 15.66 -13.17
N LYS A 61 1.99 15.32 -13.76
CA LYS A 61 2.66 16.18 -14.75
C LYS A 61 1.76 16.49 -15.93
N LYS A 62 1.01 15.51 -16.45
CA LYS A 62 0.04 15.73 -17.55
C LYS A 62 -1.05 16.72 -17.15
N ILE A 63 -1.61 16.60 -15.94
CA ILE A 63 -2.64 17.53 -15.43
C ILE A 63 -2.07 18.94 -15.28
N VAL A 64 -0.88 19.08 -14.69
CA VAL A 64 -0.25 20.39 -14.48
C VAL A 64 0.06 21.06 -15.83
N VAL A 65 0.57 20.31 -16.81
CA VAL A 65 0.81 20.85 -18.16
C VAL A 65 -0.50 21.24 -18.85
N LEU A 66 -1.57 20.47 -18.67
CA LEU A 66 -2.90 20.80 -19.20
C LEU A 66 -3.45 22.10 -18.59
N LEU A 67 -3.31 22.29 -17.28
CA LEU A 67 -3.77 23.50 -16.56
C LEU A 67 -2.93 24.74 -16.84
N LYS A 68 -1.68 24.57 -17.30
CA LYS A 68 -0.77 25.67 -17.64
C LYS A 68 -1.00 26.18 -19.08
N LYS A 69 -1.79 25.47 -19.89
CA LYS A 69 -2.16 25.83 -21.25
C LYS A 69 -3.44 26.66 -21.28
#